data_AF-A0AAD7N302-F1
#
_entry.id   AF-A0AAD7N302-F1
#
_cell.length_a   1.000
_cell.length_b   1.000
_cell.length_c   1.000
_cell.angle_alpha   90.00
_cell.angle_beta   90.00
_cell.angle_gamma   90.00
#
_symmetry.space_group_name_H-M   'P 1'
#
loop_
_entity.id
_entity.type
_entity.pdbx_description
1 polymer ?
#
loop_
_entity_poly.entity_id
_entity_poly.type
_entity_poly.pdbx_seq_one_letter_code
_entity_poly.pdbx_strand_id
1 'polypeptide(L)'
;YKPVDRKVKPVATTQLDPQAHFFRPIPRTSFTKLPTHPPDYRTLKFGSRVTLERLEAMLAKIEPGILSQAETNLLAFIAVERESAFAFEYSEKGSFSRDYYPEYVFPTIEHVPWQRKPIPIPLALLEDVRKVIIDNEKGGRFEPTVSSYRCAMFPVMKKPG
;
A
#
# COMPACT_ATOMS: atom_id res chain seq x y z
N TYR A 1 -29.99 20.42 10.06
CA TYR A 1 -29.86 19.92 8.68
C TYR A 1 -30.10 21.08 7.73
N LYS A 2 -29.24 21.34 6.72
CA LYS A 2 -29.49 22.44 5.76
C LYS A 2 -30.64 22.05 4.82
N PRO A 3 -31.65 22.92 4.61
CA PRO A 3 -32.73 22.66 3.66
C PRO A 3 -32.18 22.55 2.23
N VAL A 4 -32.91 21.85 1.36
CA VAL A 4 -32.43 21.38 0.04
C VAL A 4 -31.97 22.53 -0.86
N ASP A 5 -32.66 23.67 -0.79
CA ASP A 5 -32.37 24.94 -1.47
C ASP A 5 -31.02 25.55 -1.07
N ARG A 6 -30.58 25.33 0.18
CA ARG A 6 -29.30 25.84 0.72
C ARG A 6 -28.13 24.86 0.57
N LYS A 7 -28.34 23.70 -0.05
CA LYS A 7 -27.27 22.76 -0.35
C LYS A 7 -26.57 23.19 -1.63
N VAL A 8 -25.29 23.50 -1.52
CA VAL A 8 -24.43 23.68 -2.71
C VAL A 8 -24.30 22.31 -3.37
N LYS A 9 -24.85 22.18 -4.58
CA LYS A 9 -24.64 21.01 -5.42
C LYS A 9 -23.34 21.21 -6.20
N PRO A 10 -22.47 20.19 -6.28
CA PRO A 10 -21.31 20.28 -7.16
C PRO A 10 -21.80 20.48 -8.59
N VAL A 11 -21.30 21.53 -9.25
CA VAL A 11 -21.54 21.75 -10.67
C VAL A 11 -20.54 20.88 -11.42
N ALA A 12 -21.03 20.09 -12.36
CA ALA A 12 -20.15 19.35 -13.26
C ALA A 12 -19.38 20.36 -14.12
N THR A 13 -18.11 20.58 -13.77
CA THR A 13 -17.18 21.47 -14.49
C THR A 13 -16.15 20.63 -15.23
N THR A 14 -15.64 21.15 -16.34
CA THR A 14 -14.59 20.51 -17.14
C THR A 14 -13.26 20.53 -16.39
N GLN A 15 -12.59 19.38 -16.34
CA GLN A 15 -11.23 19.30 -15.83
C GLN A 15 -10.28 20.07 -16.74
N LEU A 16 -9.51 21.00 -16.17
CA LEU A 16 -8.67 21.93 -16.93
C LEU A 16 -7.51 21.23 -17.66
N ASP A 17 -6.92 20.19 -17.04
CA ASP A 17 -5.90 19.36 -17.66
C ASP A 17 -6.13 17.88 -17.31
N PRO A 18 -6.87 17.13 -18.15
CA PRO A 18 -7.05 15.70 -17.94
C PRO A 18 -5.77 14.90 -18.23
N GLN A 19 -4.84 15.44 -19.03
CA GLN A 19 -3.61 14.73 -19.42
C GLN A 19 -2.59 14.66 -18.29
N ALA A 20 -2.60 15.63 -17.37
CA ALA A 20 -1.78 15.64 -16.15
C ALA A 20 -1.92 14.35 -15.30
N HIS A 21 -3.03 13.63 -15.45
CA HIS A 21 -3.30 12.40 -14.69
C HIS A 21 -3.04 11.12 -15.48
N PHE A 22 -2.60 11.23 -16.73
CA PHE A 22 -2.30 10.05 -17.51
C PHE A 22 -1.08 9.33 -16.97
N PHE A 23 -1.22 8.02 -16.81
CA PHE A 23 -0.11 7.16 -16.44
C PHE A 23 0.88 7.10 -17.59
N ARG A 24 2.15 7.18 -17.25
CA ARG A 24 3.22 6.99 -18.24
C ARG A 24 3.42 5.49 -18.45
N PRO A 25 3.79 5.07 -19.66
CA PRO A 25 3.97 3.66 -19.97
C PRO A 25 5.08 3.07 -19.10
N ILE A 26 4.80 1.91 -18.50
CA ILE A 26 5.78 1.16 -17.72
C ILE A 26 6.63 0.35 -18.72
N PRO A 27 7.97 0.46 -18.68
CA PRO A 27 8.83 -0.32 -19.55
C PRO A 27 8.65 -1.81 -19.27
N ARG A 28 8.70 -2.62 -20.32
CA ARG A 28 8.69 -4.07 -20.15
C ARG A 28 9.96 -4.48 -19.41
N THR A 29 9.79 -5.22 -18.31
CA THR A 29 10.91 -5.77 -17.55
C THR A 29 11.45 -7.01 -18.24
N SER A 30 12.74 -7.30 -18.02
CA SER A 30 13.33 -8.57 -18.44
C SER A 30 12.74 -9.72 -17.61
N PHE A 31 12.30 -10.77 -18.31
CA PHE A 31 11.89 -12.01 -17.66
C PHE A 31 13.08 -12.65 -16.94
N THR A 32 12.81 -13.20 -15.75
CA THR A 32 13.78 -14.05 -15.05
C THR A 32 14.05 -15.29 -15.88
N LYS A 33 15.34 -15.62 -16.06
CA LYS A 33 15.74 -16.86 -16.74
C LYS A 33 15.55 -18.02 -15.76
N LEU A 34 14.58 -18.88 -16.04
CA LEU A 34 14.28 -20.02 -15.18
C LEU A 34 15.32 -21.14 -15.37
N PRO A 35 15.84 -21.72 -14.28
CA PRO A 35 16.69 -22.90 -14.36
C PRO A 35 15.85 -24.12 -14.77
N THR A 36 16.37 -24.94 -15.70
CA THR A 36 15.76 -26.22 -16.06
C THR A 36 15.90 -27.27 -14.96
N HIS A 37 16.96 -27.16 -14.16
CA HIS A 37 17.20 -27.99 -12.98
C HIS A 37 17.37 -27.08 -11.76
N PRO A 38 16.29 -26.76 -11.02
CA PRO A 38 16.36 -25.83 -9.92
C PRO A 38 17.20 -26.42 -8.77
N PRO A 39 18.16 -25.66 -8.22
CA PRO A 39 18.95 -26.11 -7.07
C PRO A 39 18.07 -26.24 -5.82
N ASP A 40 18.55 -26.97 -4.82
CA ASP A 40 17.84 -27.05 -3.54
C ASP A 40 17.69 -25.65 -2.94
N TYR A 41 16.45 -25.30 -2.56
CA TYR A 41 16.12 -23.97 -2.08
C TYR A 41 16.92 -23.57 -0.85
N ARG A 42 17.36 -24.54 -0.04
CA ARG A 42 18.18 -24.29 1.16
C ARG A 42 19.58 -23.77 0.85
N THR A 43 20.06 -24.00 -0.37
CA THR A 43 21.39 -23.57 -0.85
C THR A 43 21.36 -22.24 -1.59
N LEU A 44 20.17 -21.65 -1.76
CA LEU A 44 20.02 -20.38 -2.44
C LEU A 44 20.69 -19.24 -1.65
N LYS A 45 21.15 -18.23 -2.39
CA LYS A 45 21.63 -16.99 -1.79
C LYS A 45 20.42 -16.14 -1.38
N PHE A 46 20.05 -16.23 -0.12
CA PHE A 46 18.97 -15.43 0.46
C PHE A 46 19.32 -13.95 0.50
N GLY A 47 18.32 -13.11 0.28
CA GLY A 47 18.45 -11.66 0.34
C GLY A 47 18.01 -11.11 1.69
N SER A 48 17.66 -9.82 1.68
CA SER A 48 17.30 -9.08 2.90
C SER A 48 15.85 -9.32 3.34
N ARG A 49 14.95 -9.67 2.41
CA ARG A 49 13.51 -9.81 2.68
C ARG A 49 13.08 -11.25 2.78
N VAL A 50 13.49 -12.08 1.82
CA VAL A 50 13.16 -13.51 1.81
C VAL A 50 14.32 -14.26 2.46
N THR A 51 14.20 -14.48 3.77
CA THR A 51 15.08 -15.38 4.54
C THR A 51 14.60 -16.81 4.43
N LEU A 52 15.46 -17.77 4.79
CA LEU A 52 15.09 -19.20 4.80
C LEU A 52 13.84 -19.47 5.66
N GLU A 53 13.76 -18.89 6.85
CA GLU A 53 12.61 -19.03 7.75
C GLU A 53 11.31 -18.50 7.12
N ARG A 54 11.37 -17.30 6.52
CA ARG A 54 10.22 -16.68 5.84
C ARG A 54 9.78 -17.50 4.63
N LEU A 55 10.74 -18.02 3.86
CA LEU A 55 10.47 -18.88 2.72
C LEU A 55 9.81 -20.20 3.14
N GLU A 56 10.33 -20.87 4.17
CA GLU A 56 9.75 -22.11 4.69
C GLU A 56 8.33 -21.89 5.24
N ALA A 57 8.10 -20.75 5.91
CA ALA A 57 6.75 -20.36 6.33
C ALA A 57 5.79 -20.10 5.16
N MET A 58 6.28 -19.63 4.00
CA MET A 58 5.48 -19.51 2.78
C MET A 58 5.18 -20.88 2.17
N LEU A 59 6.19 -21.74 2.06
CA LEU A 59 6.06 -23.08 1.48
C LEU A 59 5.17 -23.99 2.33
N ALA A 60 5.19 -23.85 3.66
CA ALA A 60 4.34 -24.61 4.58
C ALA A 60 2.84 -24.32 4.41
N LYS A 61 2.46 -23.21 3.75
CA LYS A 61 1.06 -22.90 3.43
C LYS A 61 0.56 -23.62 2.17
N ILE A 62 1.46 -24.25 1.41
CA ILE A 62 1.12 -25.03 0.24
C ILE A 62 0.73 -26.43 0.71
N GLU A 63 -0.42 -26.93 0.26
CA GLU A 63 -0.86 -28.27 0.65
C GLU A 63 0.12 -29.35 0.16
N PRO A 64 0.39 -30.37 0.97
CA PRO A 64 1.32 -31.43 0.59
C PRO A 64 0.80 -32.18 -0.64
N GLY A 65 1.68 -32.39 -1.63
CA GLY A 65 1.36 -33.14 -2.85
C GLY A 65 0.87 -32.32 -4.03
N ILE A 66 0.63 -31.01 -3.87
CA ILE A 66 0.32 -30.11 -5.00
C ILE A 66 1.55 -29.88 -5.88
N LEU A 67 2.71 -29.65 -5.26
CA LEU A 67 3.96 -29.38 -5.96
C LEU A 67 4.93 -30.54 -5.75
N SER A 68 5.60 -30.92 -6.82
CA SER A 68 6.79 -31.76 -6.75
C SER A 68 7.95 -31.01 -6.08
N GLN A 69 8.98 -31.75 -5.66
CA GLN A 69 10.17 -31.13 -5.07
C GLN A 69 10.87 -30.18 -6.05
N ALA A 70 10.91 -30.52 -7.34
CA ALA A 70 11.50 -29.66 -8.37
C ALA A 70 10.69 -28.37 -8.55
N GLU A 71 9.37 -28.44 -8.56
CA GLU A 71 8.51 -27.25 -8.65
C GLU A 71 8.62 -26.37 -7.41
N THR A 72 8.74 -26.98 -6.22
CA THR A 72 8.95 -26.27 -4.97
C THR A 72 10.27 -25.51 -4.98
N ASN A 73 11.34 -26.17 -5.43
CA ASN A 73 12.66 -25.54 -5.59
C ASN A 73 12.63 -24.41 -6.62
N LEU A 74 11.89 -24.58 -7.73
CA LEU A 74 11.74 -23.54 -8.74
C LEU A 74 10.95 -22.33 -8.22
N LEU A 75 9.86 -22.57 -7.49
CA LEU A 75 9.07 -21.52 -6.86
C LEU A 75 9.92 -20.72 -5.87
N ALA A 76 10.68 -21.42 -5.03
CA ALA A 76 11.60 -20.82 -4.09
C ALA A 76 12.69 -19.98 -4.78
N PHE A 77 13.26 -20.49 -5.88
CA PHE A 77 14.22 -19.76 -6.70
C PHE A 77 13.65 -18.42 -7.18
N ILE A 78 12.42 -18.43 -7.73
CA ILE A 78 11.75 -17.22 -8.20
C ILE A 78 11.46 -16.28 -7.03
N ALA A 79 11.00 -16.81 -5.89
CA ALA A 79 10.67 -16.01 -4.72
C ALA A 79 11.89 -15.26 -4.16
N VAL A 80 13.04 -15.93 -4.11
CA VAL A 80 14.31 -15.32 -3.68
C VAL A 80 14.83 -14.32 -4.71
N GLU A 81 14.82 -14.66 -6.00
CA GLU A 81 15.29 -13.74 -7.06
C GLU A 81 14.42 -12.47 -7.14
N ARG A 82 13.12 -12.59 -6.86
CA ARG A 82 12.15 -11.49 -6.87
C ARG A 82 11.73 -11.08 -5.46
N GLU A 83 12.64 -11.15 -4.48
CA GLU A 83 12.31 -10.91 -3.07
C GLU A 83 11.62 -9.55 -2.81
N SER A 84 11.90 -8.54 -3.63
CA SER A 84 11.29 -7.20 -3.53
C SER A 84 9.78 -7.18 -3.83
N ALA A 85 9.25 -8.22 -4.47
CA ALA A 85 7.81 -8.36 -4.71
C ALA A 85 7.02 -8.73 -3.46
N PHE A 86 7.69 -9.27 -2.43
CA PHE A 86 7.08 -9.66 -1.18
C PHE A 86 7.30 -8.60 -0.10
N ALA A 87 6.28 -8.44 0.74
CA ALA A 87 6.32 -7.62 1.94
C ALA A 87 5.82 -8.47 3.11
N PHE A 88 6.68 -8.67 4.11
CA PHE A 88 6.40 -9.34 5.36
C PHE A 88 6.09 -8.32 6.46
N GLU A 89 6.68 -7.14 6.36
CA GLU A 89 6.44 -6.00 7.24
C GLU A 89 5.81 -4.82 6.48
N TYR A 90 5.13 -3.94 7.21
CA TYR A 90 4.49 -2.77 6.61
C TYR A 90 5.50 -1.77 6.00
N SER A 91 6.73 -1.74 6.53
CA SER A 91 7.86 -0.97 6.02
C SER A 91 8.34 -1.44 4.64
N GLU A 92 8.16 -2.72 4.31
CA GLU A 92 8.59 -3.31 3.04
C GLU A 92 7.55 -3.12 1.92
N LYS A 93 6.37 -2.59 2.28
CA LYS A 93 5.26 -2.34 1.35
C LYS A 93 5.68 -1.38 0.24
N GLY A 94 5.51 -1.80 -1.01
CA GLY A 94 5.76 -0.96 -2.17
C GLY A 94 4.87 0.29 -2.24
N SER A 95 5.36 1.28 -2.99
CA SER A 95 4.62 2.45 -3.44
C SER A 95 4.72 2.55 -4.96
N PHE A 96 3.76 3.22 -5.59
CA PHE A 96 3.83 3.49 -7.02
C PHE A 96 4.95 4.50 -7.30
N SER A 97 5.81 4.22 -8.28
CA SER A 97 6.85 5.17 -8.68
C SER A 97 6.22 6.40 -9.32
N ARG A 98 6.68 7.58 -8.89
CA ARG A 98 6.30 8.88 -9.45
C ARG A 98 6.74 9.04 -10.92
N ASP A 99 7.68 8.21 -11.37
CA ASP A 99 8.13 8.18 -12.77
C ASP A 99 7.03 7.72 -13.72
N TYR A 100 6.14 6.85 -13.23
CA TYR A 100 5.04 6.27 -14.02
C TYR A 100 3.67 6.77 -13.60
N TYR A 101 3.51 7.05 -12.30
CA TYR A 101 2.27 7.49 -11.68
C TYR A 101 2.48 8.91 -11.12
N PRO A 102 2.20 9.96 -11.91
CA PRO A 102 2.37 11.33 -11.44
C PRO A 102 1.44 11.62 -10.25
N GLU A 103 1.77 12.65 -9.48
CA GLU A 103 0.93 13.10 -8.37
C GLU A 103 -0.45 13.55 -8.88
N TYR A 104 -1.49 13.13 -8.17
CA TYR A 104 -2.85 13.48 -8.54
C TYR A 104 -3.20 14.88 -8.04
N VAL A 105 -3.43 15.80 -8.98
CA VAL A 105 -3.96 17.14 -8.70
C VAL A 105 -5.48 17.09 -8.59
N PHE A 106 -6.04 17.44 -7.43
CA PHE A 106 -7.49 17.54 -7.28
C PHE A 106 -8.03 18.76 -8.06
N PRO A 107 -8.95 18.59 -9.02
CA PRO A 107 -9.62 19.72 -9.64
C PRO A 107 -10.51 20.38 -8.58
N THR A 108 -10.25 21.64 -8.28
CA THR A 108 -11.05 22.43 -7.33
C THR A 108 -11.67 23.62 -8.04
N ILE A 109 -12.86 24.00 -7.61
CA ILE A 109 -13.48 25.29 -7.96
C ILE A 109 -13.18 26.29 -6.84
N GLU A 110 -13.44 27.58 -7.06
CA GLU A 110 -13.34 28.57 -5.98
C GLU A 110 -14.26 28.19 -4.82
N HIS A 111 -13.69 28.00 -3.63
CA HIS A 111 -14.43 27.66 -2.42
C HIS A 111 -13.66 28.02 -1.16
N VAL A 112 -14.38 28.09 -0.05
CA VAL A 112 -13.78 28.21 1.27
C VAL A 112 -13.31 26.82 1.72
N PRO A 113 -12.04 26.65 2.15
CA PRO A 113 -11.53 25.38 2.65
C PRO A 113 -12.41 24.79 3.74
N TRP A 114 -12.70 23.49 3.63
CA TRP A 114 -13.60 22.82 4.55
C TRP A 114 -12.96 22.61 5.92
N GLN A 115 -13.56 23.16 6.97
CA GLN A 115 -13.11 22.95 8.35
C GLN A 115 -14.20 22.31 9.20
N ARG A 116 -13.89 21.13 9.76
CA ARG A 116 -14.70 20.47 10.78
C ARG A 116 -13.94 20.34 12.08
N LYS A 117 -14.64 20.60 13.18
CA LYS A 117 -14.13 20.36 14.54
C LYS A 117 -13.84 18.86 14.72
N PRO A 118 -12.68 18.47 15.30
CA PRO A 118 -12.40 17.07 15.61
C PRO A 118 -13.46 16.48 16.55
N ILE A 119 -13.79 15.21 16.34
CA ILE A 119 -14.62 14.45 17.28
C ILE A 119 -13.70 14.03 18.45
N PRO A 120 -14.10 14.24 19.71
CA PRO A 120 -13.32 13.79 20.85
C PRO A 120 -13.08 12.28 20.80
N ILE A 121 -11.83 11.86 20.96
CA ILE A 121 -11.47 10.45 21.02
C ILE A 121 -11.76 9.94 22.44
N PRO A 122 -12.50 8.83 22.61
CA PRO A 122 -12.69 8.22 23.92
C PRO A 122 -11.35 7.90 24.60
N LEU A 123 -11.22 8.19 25.89
CA LEU A 123 -9.97 7.98 26.64
C LEU A 123 -9.47 6.53 26.56
N ALA A 124 -10.38 5.57 26.57
CA ALA A 124 -10.06 4.15 26.47
C ALA A 124 -9.34 3.77 25.17
N LEU A 125 -9.48 4.57 24.09
CA LEU A 125 -8.89 4.29 22.77
C LEU A 125 -7.69 5.21 22.46
N LEU A 126 -7.32 6.11 23.37
CA LEU A 126 -6.36 7.17 23.07
C LEU A 126 -4.98 6.63 22.68
N GLU A 127 -4.47 5.66 23.44
CA GLU A 127 -3.16 5.06 23.19
C GLU A 127 -3.13 4.23 21.91
N ASP A 128 -4.19 3.47 21.63
CA ASP A 128 -4.32 2.70 20.40
C ASP A 128 -4.34 3.62 19.18
N VAL A 129 -5.13 4.69 19.21
CA VAL A 129 -5.19 5.66 18.11
C VAL A 129 -3.86 6.36 17.93
N ARG A 130 -3.18 6.75 19.02
CA ARG A 130 -1.84 7.35 18.97
C ARG A 130 -0.84 6.41 18.29
N LYS A 131 -0.82 5.14 18.70
CA LYS A 131 0.05 4.13 18.10
C LYS A 131 -0.19 4.00 16.59
N VAL A 132 -1.45 3.89 16.17
CA VAL A 132 -1.82 3.82 14.76
C VAL A 132 -1.32 5.04 13.98
N ILE A 133 -1.46 6.25 14.52
CA ILE A 133 -0.97 7.47 13.85
C ILE A 133 0.54 7.43 13.68
N ILE A 134 1.28 7.11 14.74
CA ILE A 134 2.76 7.03 14.72
C ILE A 134 3.24 5.95 13.74
N ASP A 135 2.59 4.79 13.72
CA ASP A 135 2.96 3.69 12.81
C ASP A 135 2.69 4.07 11.34
N ASN A 136 1.61 4.81 11.06
CA ASN A 136 1.33 5.33 9.72
C ASN A 136 2.26 6.47 9.30
N GLU A 137 2.71 7.31 10.25
CA GLU A 137 3.74 8.32 10.00
C GLU A 137 5.09 7.67 9.67
N LYS A 138 5.54 6.69 10.48
CA LYS A 138 6.74 5.88 10.19
C LYS A 138 6.64 5.15 8.85
N GLY A 139 5.45 4.68 8.49
CA GLY A 139 5.17 4.05 7.19
C GLY A 139 5.05 5.04 6.02
N GLY A 140 5.26 6.34 6.24
CA GLY A 140 5.21 7.38 5.21
C GLY A 140 3.80 7.66 4.66
N ARG A 141 2.75 7.22 5.35
CA ARG A 141 1.35 7.45 4.93
C ARG A 141 0.79 8.76 5.48
N PHE A 142 1.21 9.13 6.69
CA PHE A 142 0.87 10.40 7.31
C PHE A 142 2.10 11.28 7.39
N GLU A 143 1.87 12.58 7.26
CA GLU A 143 2.89 13.61 7.43
C GLU A 143 2.30 14.76 8.27
N PRO A 144 3.09 15.38 9.16
CA PRO A 144 2.68 16.62 9.81
C PRO A 144 2.45 17.72 8.77
N THR A 145 1.31 18.40 8.84
CA THR A 145 0.95 19.45 7.87
C THR A 145 0.23 20.62 8.53
N VAL A 146 0.35 21.79 7.92
CA VAL A 146 -0.44 22.97 8.24
C VAL A 146 -1.39 23.21 7.07
N SER A 147 -2.66 22.82 7.23
CA SER A 147 -3.65 22.89 6.17
C SER A 147 -4.87 23.71 6.59
N SER A 148 -5.41 24.46 5.63
CA SER A 148 -6.71 25.12 5.77
C SER A 148 -7.89 24.13 5.75
N TYR A 149 -7.67 22.90 5.25
CA TYR A 149 -8.66 21.82 5.27
C TYR A 149 -8.50 20.97 6.54
N ARG A 150 -9.63 20.66 7.18
CA ARG A 150 -9.68 19.75 8.33
C ARG A 150 -10.95 18.92 8.31
N CYS A 151 -10.79 17.60 8.34
CA CYS A 151 -11.88 16.65 8.49
C CYS A 151 -11.91 16.08 9.92
N ALA A 152 -13.11 15.66 10.36
CA ALA A 152 -13.25 14.92 11.61
C ALA A 152 -12.85 13.46 11.40
N MET A 153 -12.10 12.90 12.34
CA MET A 153 -11.70 11.48 12.36
C MET A 153 -12.48 10.75 13.44
N PHE A 154 -12.82 9.48 13.18
CA PHE A 154 -13.45 8.59 14.16
C PHE A 154 -12.72 7.24 14.16
N PRO A 155 -12.25 6.76 15.32
CA PRO A 155 -11.58 5.47 15.39
C PRO A 155 -12.58 4.32 15.29
N VAL A 156 -12.23 3.29 14.52
CA VAL A 156 -13.02 2.07 14.40
C VAL A 156 -12.12 0.88 14.68
N MET A 157 -12.52 0.03 15.61
CA MET A 157 -11.82 -1.21 15.90
C MET A 157 -11.99 -2.18 14.72
N LYS A 158 -10.88 -2.60 14.13
CA LYS A 158 -10.89 -3.63 13.09
C LYS A 158 -11.09 -4.99 13.78
N LYS A 159 -11.92 -5.86 13.20
CA LYS A 159 -12.01 -7.24 13.67
C LYS A 159 -10.66 -7.94 13.44
N PRO A 160 -10.20 -8.81 14.37
CA PRO A 160 -9.09 -9.71 14.06
C PRO A 160 -9.52 -10.57 12.88
N GLY A 161 -8.71 -10.54 11.82
CA GLY A 161 -8.88 -11.36 10.62
C GLY A 161 -8.08 -12.65 10.72
#